data_AF-A0A6B0ZVW9-F1
#
_entry.id   AF-A0A6B0ZVW9-F1
#
_cell.length_a   1.000
_cell.length_b   1.000
_cell.length_c   1.000
_cell.angle_alpha   90.00
_cell.angle_beta   90.00
_cell.angle_gamma   90.00
#
_symmetry.space_group_name_H-M   'P 1'
#
loop_
_entity.id
_entity.type
_entity.pdbx_description
1 polymer ?
#
loop_
_entity_poly.entity_id
_entity_poly.type
_entity_poly.pdbx_seq_one_letter_code
_entity_poly.pdbx_strand_id
1 'polypeptide(L)'
;MAAVSPEFEELAAELGRRIVDAGLRGLVLRFGDQTRIVGVADRMPPAATLEAPLDELHAVLSGRRSTEELRALRWIGNPEPYIALLASG
;
A
#
# COMPACT_ATOMS: atom_id res chain seq x y z
N MET A 1 18.40 3.86 10.47
CA MET A 1 17.20 3.16 9.99
C MET A 1 16.01 3.81 10.65
N ALA A 2 15.06 4.36 9.90
CA ALA A 2 13.84 4.91 10.49
C ALA A 2 12.99 3.74 11.01
N ALA A 3 12.60 3.78 12.28
CA ALA A 3 11.67 2.80 12.81
C ALA A 3 10.28 3.05 12.20
N VAL A 4 9.60 1.98 11.80
CA VAL A 4 8.19 2.05 11.39
C VAL A 4 7.36 2.48 12.60
N SER A 5 6.55 3.52 12.47
CA SER A 5 5.71 4.01 13.56
C SER A 5 4.52 3.07 13.79
N PRO A 6 3.96 3.01 15.03
CA PRO A 6 2.72 2.29 15.29
C PRO A 6 1.55 2.74 14.39
N GLU A 7 1.45 4.04 14.13
CA GLU A 7 0.46 4.63 13.22
C GLU A 7 0.58 4.06 11.80
N PHE A 8 1.80 3.93 11.28
CA PHE A 8 2.01 3.33 9.96
C PHE A 8 1.55 1.87 9.93
N GLU A 9 1.82 1.09 10.98
CA GLU A 9 1.38 -0.30 11.07
C GLU A 9 -0.15 -0.41 11.11
N GLU A 10 -0.83 0.48 11.83
CA GLU A 10 -2.29 0.53 11.88
C GLU A 10 -2.90 0.86 10.50
N LEU A 11 -2.37 1.89 9.82
CA LEU A 11 -2.81 2.26 8.47
C LEU A 11 -2.55 1.14 7.45
N ALA A 12 -1.38 0.49 7.53
CA ALA A 12 -1.05 -0.65 6.67
C ALA A 12 -1.97 -1.86 6.95
N ALA A 13 -2.35 -2.09 8.21
CA ALA A 13 -3.30 -3.15 8.58
C ALA A 13 -4.73 -2.83 8.12
N GLU A 14 -5.16 -1.57 8.19
CA GLU A 14 -6.44 -1.12 7.63
C GLU A 14 -6.47 -1.30 6.11
N LEU A 15 -5.45 -0.83 5.38
CA LEU A 15 -5.34 -1.10 3.94
C LEU A 15 -5.36 -2.60 3.64
N GLY A 16 -4.66 -3.39 4.46
CA GLY A 16 -4.66 -4.84 4.34
C GLY A 16 -6.06 -5.45 4.41
N ARG A 17 -6.88 -5.04 5.38
CA ARG A 17 -8.29 -5.48 5.50
C ARG A 17 -9.09 -5.08 4.26
N ARG A 18 -8.97 -3.83 3.81
CA ARG A 18 -9.68 -3.33 2.63
C ARG A 18 -9.32 -4.06 1.33
N ILE A 19 -8.05 -4.45 1.16
CA ILE A 19 -7.59 -5.28 0.04
C ILE A 19 -8.27 -6.66 0.08
N VAL A 20 -8.34 -7.29 1.25
CA VAL A 20 -8.99 -8.59 1.44
C VAL A 20 -10.50 -8.49 1.17
N ASP A 21 -11.17 -7.48 1.74
CA ASP A 21 -12.60 -7.28 1.56
C ASP A 21 -12.99 -7.00 0.10
N ALA A 22 -12.09 -6.37 -0.67
CA ALA A 22 -12.23 -6.15 -2.10
C ALA A 22 -11.91 -7.39 -2.96
N GLY A 23 -11.48 -8.51 -2.35
CA GLY A 23 -11.08 -9.72 -3.05
C GLY A 23 -9.82 -9.57 -3.89
N LEU A 24 -8.98 -8.57 -3.58
CA LEU A 24 -7.74 -8.30 -4.29
C LEU A 24 -6.60 -9.14 -3.74
N ARG A 25 -5.61 -9.43 -4.60
CA ARG A 25 -4.34 -10.01 -4.18
C ARG A 25 -3.55 -8.99 -3.37
N GLY A 26 -2.66 -9.46 -2.50
CA GLY A 26 -1.85 -8.59 -1.64
C GLY A 26 -1.04 -7.54 -2.40
N LEU A 27 -0.65 -6.49 -1.68
CA LEU A 27 0.20 -5.41 -2.16
C LEU A 27 1.52 -5.42 -1.37
N VAL A 28 2.64 -5.22 -2.07
CA VAL A 28 3.94 -4.98 -1.42
C VAL A 28 4.17 -3.48 -1.30
N LEU A 29 4.47 -3.01 -0.10
CA LEU A 29 4.99 -1.68 0.18
C LEU A 29 6.51 -1.79 0.33
N ARG A 30 7.28 -1.14 -0.54
CA ARG A 30 8.75 -1.15 -0.49
C ARG A 30 9.28 0.24 -0.16
N PHE A 31 10.09 0.32 0.89
CA PHE A 31 10.69 1.56 1.38
C PHE A 31 12.16 1.31 1.75
N GLY A 32 13.07 1.85 0.94
CA GLY A 32 14.50 1.49 1.02
C GLY A 32 14.70 -0.02 0.84
N ASP A 33 15.47 -0.64 1.74
CA ASP A 33 15.74 -2.08 1.74
C ASP A 33 14.65 -2.90 2.45
N GLN A 34 13.59 -2.25 2.95
CA GLN A 34 12.52 -2.90 3.68
C GLN A 34 11.30 -3.12 2.79
N THR A 35 10.60 -4.21 3.08
CA THR A 35 9.32 -4.52 2.43
C THR A 35 8.28 -4.92 3.46
N ARG A 36 7.04 -4.53 3.20
CA ARG A 36 5.86 -4.93 3.97
C ARG A 36 4.82 -5.44 3.00
N ILE A 37 4.23 -6.59 3.29
CA ILE A 37 3.11 -7.12 2.50
C ILE A 37 1.81 -6.85 3.25
N VAL A 38 0.83 -6.29 2.55
CA VAL A 38 -0.51 -6.02 3.08
C VAL A 38 -1.57 -6.78 2.28
N GLY A 39 -2.67 -7.15 2.93
CA GLY A 39 -3.80 -7.83 2.29
C GLY A 39 -3.48 -9.26 1.85
N VAL A 40 -2.73 -10.00 2.67
CA VAL A 40 -2.48 -11.42 2.43
C VAL A 40 -3.74 -12.21 2.79
N ALA A 41 -4.64 -12.35 1.82
CA ALA A 41 -5.67 -13.39 1.84
C ALA A 41 -5.21 -14.52 0.93
N ASP A 42 -5.00 -15.68 1.53
CA ASP A 42 -4.68 -16.94 0.87
C ASP A 42 -3.36 -16.99 0.08
N ARG A 43 -2.98 -18.21 -0.32
CA ARG A 43 -1.65 -18.62 -0.84
C ARG A 43 -1.23 -17.96 -2.16
N MET A 44 -1.86 -16.87 -2.57
CA MET A 44 -1.55 -16.15 -3.80
C MET A 44 -0.47 -15.09 -3.55
N PRO A 45 0.55 -14.99 -4.43
CA PRO A 45 1.55 -13.94 -4.28
C PRO A 45 0.90 -12.56 -4.44
N PRO A 46 1.49 -11.49 -3.88
CA PRO A 46 1.08 -10.12 -4.15
C PRO A 46 1.01 -9.82 -5.67
N ALA A 47 0.08 -8.98 -6.11
CA ALA A 47 -0.07 -8.66 -7.53
C ALA A 47 0.58 -7.33 -7.94
N ALA A 48 0.90 -6.46 -6.98
CA ALA A 48 1.62 -5.22 -7.24
C ALA A 48 2.62 -4.89 -6.13
N THR A 49 3.55 -4.00 -6.45
CA THR A 49 4.45 -3.34 -5.49
C THR A 49 4.34 -1.83 -5.66
N LEU A 50 4.20 -1.11 -4.57
CA LEU A 50 4.36 0.33 -4.48
C LEU A 50 5.71 0.63 -3.83
N GLU A 51 6.57 1.36 -4.54
CA GLU A 51 7.87 1.79 -4.04
C GLU A 51 7.87 3.28 -3.74
N ALA A 52 8.15 3.65 -2.49
CA ALA A 52 8.34 5.04 -2.10
C ALA A 52 9.10 5.13 -0.77
N PRO A 53 9.69 6.29 -0.41
CA PRO A 53 10.17 6.58 0.94
C PRO A 53 9.07 6.34 2.00
N LEU A 54 9.47 6.03 3.24
CA LEU A 54 8.54 5.68 4.32
C LEU A 54 7.55 6.82 4.64
N ASP A 55 8.00 8.06 4.62
CA ASP A 55 7.18 9.27 4.81
C ASP A 55 6.17 9.47 3.68
N GLU A 56 6.55 9.16 2.44
CA GLU A 56 5.64 9.20 1.30
C GLU A 56 4.59 8.07 1.38
N LEU A 57 4.99 6.86 1.75
CA LEU A 57 4.04 5.77 2.01
C LEU A 57 3.08 6.12 3.15
N HIS A 58 3.56 6.78 4.21
CA HIS A 58 2.68 7.25 5.28
C HIS A 58 1.64 8.28 4.79
N ALA A 59 2.05 9.22 3.92
CA ALA A 59 1.14 10.17 3.29
C ALA A 59 0.10 9.48 2.39
N VAL A 60 0.52 8.44 1.65
CA VAL A 60 -0.37 7.62 0.81
C VAL A 60 -1.39 6.88 1.67
N LEU A 61 -0.94 6.19 2.72
CA LEU A 61 -1.80 5.39 3.59
C LEU A 61 -2.77 6.24 4.42
N SER A 62 -2.41 7.49 4.71
CA SER A 62 -3.27 8.44 5.43
C SER A 62 -4.30 9.16 4.55
N GLY A 63 -4.44 8.78 3.27
CA GLY A 63 -5.45 9.34 2.36
C GLY A 63 -5.14 10.77 1.87
N ARG A 64 -3.93 11.27 2.05
CA ARG A 64 -3.55 12.66 1.71
C ARG A 64 -3.20 12.87 0.24
N ARG A 65 -3.55 11.94 -0.65
CA ARG A 65 -3.15 11.94 -2.06
C ARG A 65 -4.37 11.78 -2.96
N SER A 66 -4.43 12.61 -4.00
CA SER A 66 -5.38 12.46 -5.09
C SER A 66 -5.09 11.22 -5.93
N THR A 67 -6.09 10.75 -6.69
CA THR A 67 -5.94 9.63 -7.62
C THR A 67 -4.82 9.86 -8.64
N GLU A 68 -4.64 11.09 -9.13
CA GLU A 68 -3.58 11.44 -10.08
C GLU A 68 -2.19 11.35 -9.43
N GLU A 69 -2.04 11.84 -8.20
CA GLU A 69 -0.79 11.70 -7.44
C GLU A 69 -0.46 10.23 -7.17
N LEU A 70 -1.45 9.41 -6.80
CA LEU A 70 -1.27 7.98 -6.56
C LEU A 70 -0.83 7.23 -7.82
N ARG A 71 -1.34 7.61 -9.00
CA ARG A 71 -0.93 7.06 -10.30
C ARG A 71 0.49 7.43 -10.68
N ALA A 72 0.96 8.60 -10.26
CA ALA A 72 2.31 9.08 -10.55
C ALA A 72 3.40 8.39 -9.70
N LEU A 73 3.01 7.65 -8.65
CA LEU A 73 3.94 6.89 -7.82
C LEU A 73 4.59 5.73 -8.59
N ARG A 74 5.66 5.19 -8.00
CA ARG A 74 6.38 4.07 -8.60
C ARG A 74 5.70 2.74 -8.29
N TRP A 75 5.04 2.20 -9.32
CA TRP A 75 4.35 0.90 -9.25
C TRP A 75 5.06 -0.17 -10.08
N ILE A 76 5.05 -1.40 -9.58
CA ILE A 76 5.39 -2.61 -10.33
C ILE A 76 4.13 -3.49 -10.35
N GLY A 77 3.64 -3.83 -11.54
CA GLY A 77 2.33 -4.49 -11.71
C GLY A 77 1.20 -3.50 -12.02
N ASN A 78 -0.05 -3.96 -11.93
CA ASN A 78 -1.22 -3.11 -12.20
C ASN A 78 -1.65 -2.34 -10.93
N PRO A 79 -1.57 -1.00 -10.92
CA PRO A 79 -1.86 -0.21 -9.73
C PRO A 79 -3.35 0.11 -9.53
N GLU A 80 -4.15 0.09 -10.60
CA GLU A 80 -5.52 0.65 -10.60
C GLU A 80 -6.44 0.10 -9.49
N PRO A 81 -6.47 -1.22 -9.19
CA PRO A 81 -7.31 -1.75 -8.12
C PRO A 81 -6.93 -1.20 -6.73
N TYR A 82 -5.64 -0.94 -6.50
CA TYR A 82 -5.13 -0.43 -5.23
C TYR A 82 -5.28 1.07 -5.10
N ILE A 83 -5.15 1.81 -6.21
CA ILE A 83 -5.38 3.26 -6.24
C ILE A 83 -6.83 3.58 -5.88
N ALA A 84 -7.80 2.81 -6.37
CA ALA A 84 -9.20 2.97 -6.01
C ALA A 84 -9.44 2.80 -4.49
N LEU A 85 -8.73 1.87 -3.85
CA LEU A 85 -8.77 1.71 -2.39
C LEU A 85 -8.07 2.86 -1.66
N LEU A 86 -6.87 3.24 -2.10
CA LEU A 86 -6.11 4.32 -1.46
C LEU A 86 -6.82 5.69 -1.55
N ALA A 87 -7.54 5.95 -2.64
CA ALA A 87 -8.29 7.19 -2.84
C ALA A 87 -9.66 7.23 -2.12
N SER A 88 -10.10 6.11 -1.54
CA SER A 88 -11.40 5.99 -0.84
C SER A 88 -11.29 5.87 0.68
N GLY A 89 -10.08 6.02 1.24
CA GLY A 89 -9.83 6.11 2.68
C GLY A 89 -9.82 7.55 3.16
#